data_AF-A0A1V6HDE5-F1
#
_entry.id   AF-A0A1V6HDE5-F1
#
_cell.length_a   1.000
_cell.length_b   1.000
_cell.length_c   1.000
_cell.angle_alpha   90.00
_cell.angle_beta   90.00
_cell.angle_gamma   90.00
#
_symmetry.space_group_name_H-M   'P 1'
#
loop_
_entity.id
_entity.type
_entity.pdbx_description
1 polymer ?
#
loop_
_entity_poly.entity_id
_entity_poly.type
_entity_poly.pdbx_seq_one_letter_code
_entity_poly.pdbx_strand_id
1 'polypeptide(L)'
;MCDDIVNLDTPEYLVNFDFSSGSFGENVLVGYGNPNLTEAELVNNNNGKHVGDACELLIRSGIFYTMAMSRMPDTIRFSSGDYFGATILYSSYYSEILQSRRWYGLNLPPGYFTDERLKDAELPLGIILPGIGMPLWETTEATRIVGLTQASGATPRFILLSPDGQCCFRNSQTGERFCNCYRISGGYKCVEAQCKGEHEECEEFVIPRDNMVQECNSGHFFVNQATNVWGETDLENARFEDALLEVIDVVSKKYRIKQPADVEVPVGF
;
A
#
# COMPACT_ATOMS: atom_id res chain seq x y z
N MET A 1 -27.50 -16.03 4.94
CA MET A 1 -27.89 -15.26 3.76
C MET A 1 -26.70 -14.42 3.31
N CYS A 2 -25.70 -15.08 2.72
CA CYS A 2 -24.88 -14.48 1.67
C CYS A 2 -25.28 -15.18 0.37
N ASP A 3 -26.60 -15.28 0.16
CA ASP A 3 -27.18 -16.10 -0.91
C ASP A 3 -27.22 -15.36 -2.25
N ASP A 4 -26.70 -14.13 -2.29
CA ASP A 4 -26.37 -13.45 -3.52
C ASP A 4 -24.90 -13.05 -3.43
N ILE A 5 -24.09 -13.75 -4.23
CA ILE A 5 -22.70 -13.46 -4.51
C ILE A 5 -22.54 -11.95 -4.62
N VAL A 6 -21.77 -11.36 -3.70
CA VAL A 6 -21.38 -9.94 -3.75
C VAL A 6 -20.75 -9.73 -5.12
N ASN A 7 -21.52 -9.13 -6.03
CA ASN A 7 -21.01 -8.72 -7.31
C ASN A 7 -19.98 -7.63 -7.01
N LEU A 8 -18.71 -7.94 -7.22
CA LEU A 8 -17.57 -7.03 -7.01
C LEU A 8 -17.70 -5.76 -7.87
N ASP A 9 -18.59 -5.75 -8.85
CA ASP A 9 -18.79 -4.60 -9.73
C ASP A 9 -19.53 -3.44 -9.04
N THR A 10 -20.33 -3.69 -7.99
CA THR A 10 -20.84 -2.69 -7.02
C THR A 10 -21.86 -3.42 -6.15
N PRO A 11 -21.64 -3.55 -4.83
CA PRO A 11 -22.72 -4.01 -3.98
C PRO A 11 -23.79 -2.92 -3.99
N GLU A 12 -24.98 -3.20 -4.52
CA GLU A 12 -26.09 -2.24 -4.61
C GLU A 12 -26.42 -1.57 -3.26
N TYR A 13 -26.07 -2.23 -2.14
CA TYR A 13 -26.17 -1.68 -0.80
C TYR A 13 -25.14 -0.59 -0.48
N LEU A 14 -23.96 -0.57 -1.11
CA LEU A 14 -22.99 0.53 -0.97
C LEU A 14 -23.37 1.72 -1.85
N VAL A 15 -24.00 1.50 -3.01
CA VAL A 15 -24.36 2.58 -3.94
C VAL A 15 -25.39 3.53 -3.34
N ASN A 16 -26.33 3.01 -2.54
CA ASN A 16 -27.37 3.81 -1.88
C ASN A 16 -26.98 4.24 -0.46
N PHE A 17 -25.76 3.93 -0.01
CA PHE A 17 -25.31 4.29 1.32
C PHE A 17 -24.79 5.73 1.30
N ASP A 18 -25.39 6.59 2.12
CA ASP A 18 -24.89 7.95 2.31
C ASP A 18 -23.57 7.90 3.09
N PHE A 19 -22.45 8.12 2.40
CA PHE A 19 -21.10 8.20 2.97
C PHE A 19 -20.71 9.58 3.48
N SER A 20 -21.63 10.54 3.44
CA SER A 20 -21.41 11.88 3.97
C SER A 20 -21.21 11.85 5.48
N SER A 21 -20.59 12.91 6.00
CA SER A 21 -20.53 13.16 7.44
C SER A 21 -21.91 13.36 8.07
N GLY A 22 -22.94 13.71 7.29
CA GLY A 22 -24.31 13.79 7.79
C GLY A 22 -24.85 12.43 8.26
N SER A 23 -24.47 11.35 7.57
CA SER A 23 -24.88 9.97 7.87
C SER A 23 -23.93 9.25 8.81
N PHE A 24 -22.61 9.33 8.59
CA PHE A 24 -21.61 8.60 9.37
C PHE A 24 -21.00 9.37 10.56
N GLY A 25 -21.27 10.67 10.68
CA GLY A 25 -20.54 11.54 11.60
C GLY A 25 -19.08 11.74 11.19
N GLU A 26 -18.29 12.26 12.12
CA GLU A 26 -16.85 12.54 11.91
C GLU A 26 -15.98 11.28 12.02
N ASN A 27 -16.43 10.29 12.80
CA ASN A 27 -15.65 9.09 13.15
C ASN A 27 -16.49 7.83 12.93
N VAL A 28 -15.87 6.80 12.35
CA VAL A 28 -16.53 5.51 12.09
C VAL A 28 -15.76 4.39 12.77
N LEU A 29 -16.47 3.59 13.57
CA LEU A 29 -15.98 2.36 14.19
C LEU A 29 -16.63 1.16 13.48
N VAL A 30 -15.82 0.29 12.90
CA VAL A 30 -16.30 -0.97 12.29
C VAL A 30 -15.89 -2.13 13.19
N GLY A 31 -16.87 -2.76 13.83
CA GLY A 31 -16.66 -4.06 14.49
C GLY A 31 -16.68 -5.18 13.46
N TYR A 32 -15.71 -6.08 13.52
CA TYR A 32 -15.64 -7.25 12.64
C TYR A 32 -15.12 -8.47 13.39
N GLY A 33 -15.53 -9.65 12.92
CA GLY A 33 -15.13 -10.91 13.50
C GLY A 33 -15.84 -11.24 14.80
N ASN A 34 -15.78 -12.53 15.17
CA ASN A 34 -16.34 -13.03 16.41
C ASN A 34 -15.34 -13.97 17.10
N PRO A 35 -14.63 -13.49 18.15
CA PRO A 35 -13.61 -14.29 18.83
C PRO A 35 -14.21 -15.50 19.58
N ASN A 36 -15.52 -15.50 19.83
CA ASN A 36 -16.20 -16.51 20.61
C ASN A 36 -16.72 -17.69 19.76
N LEU A 37 -16.45 -17.70 18.45
CA LEU A 37 -16.84 -18.83 17.59
C LEU A 37 -16.14 -20.12 18.00
N THR A 38 -16.91 -21.20 18.08
CA THR A 38 -16.40 -22.55 18.30
C THR A 38 -15.75 -23.10 17.01
N GLU A 39 -14.88 -24.11 17.13
CA GLU A 39 -14.25 -24.73 15.94
C GLU A 39 -15.28 -25.31 14.96
N ALA A 40 -16.39 -25.86 15.46
CA ALA A 40 -17.47 -26.38 14.63
C ALA A 40 -18.18 -25.29 13.83
N GLU A 41 -18.25 -24.06 14.36
CA GLU A 41 -18.81 -22.91 13.64
C GLU A 41 -17.83 -22.40 12.57
N LEU A 42 -16.52 -22.39 12.85
CA LEU A 42 -15.48 -21.94 11.92
C LEU A 42 -15.44 -22.72 10.60
N VAL A 43 -15.54 -24.05 10.69
CA VAL A 43 -15.50 -24.94 9.52
C VAL A 43 -16.69 -24.68 8.58
N ASN A 44 -17.81 -24.19 9.11
CA ASN A 44 -19.03 -24.00 8.36
C ASN A 44 -19.22 -22.58 7.81
N ASN A 45 -18.48 -21.59 8.31
CA ASN A 45 -18.67 -20.18 7.93
C ASN A 45 -17.42 -19.50 7.35
N ASN A 46 -16.28 -20.21 7.25
CA ASN A 46 -15.00 -19.66 6.78
C ASN A 46 -14.62 -18.33 7.47
N ASN A 47 -15.07 -18.13 8.72
CA ASN A 47 -14.78 -16.92 9.49
C ASN A 47 -13.42 -17.07 10.19
N GLY A 48 -12.54 -16.09 10.06
CA GLY A 48 -11.20 -16.11 10.66
C GLY A 48 -11.16 -15.72 12.15
N LYS A 49 -12.26 -15.88 12.90
CA LYS A 49 -12.48 -15.34 14.26
C LYS A 49 -12.20 -13.84 14.32
N HIS A 50 -10.94 -13.48 14.57
CA HIS A 50 -10.46 -12.10 14.65
C HIS A 50 -10.42 -11.38 13.31
N VAL A 51 -10.33 -12.11 12.19
CA VAL A 51 -10.27 -11.50 10.85
C VAL A 51 -11.67 -11.25 10.27
N GLY A 52 -12.67 -11.97 10.77
CA GLY A 52 -14.00 -12.02 10.18
C GLY A 52 -14.10 -12.97 9.00
N ASP A 53 -15.28 -13.02 8.38
CA ASP A 53 -15.50 -13.74 7.13
C ASP A 53 -15.10 -12.90 5.89
N ALA A 54 -15.22 -13.50 4.71
CA ALA A 54 -14.87 -12.83 3.45
C ALA A 54 -15.73 -11.56 3.18
N CYS A 55 -16.95 -11.49 3.70
CA CYS A 55 -17.81 -10.32 3.54
C CYS A 55 -17.36 -9.20 4.47
N GLU A 56 -17.07 -9.51 5.73
CA GLU A 56 -16.51 -8.55 6.70
C GLU A 56 -15.17 -7.97 6.20
N LEU A 57 -14.34 -8.79 5.53
CA LEU A 57 -13.11 -8.36 4.87
C LEU A 57 -13.34 -7.32 3.75
N LEU A 58 -14.38 -7.51 2.94
CA LEU A 58 -14.74 -6.58 1.87
C LEU A 58 -15.35 -5.30 2.43
N ILE A 59 -16.29 -5.41 3.37
CA ILE A 59 -16.99 -4.26 3.98
C ILE A 59 -16.00 -3.35 4.73
N ARG A 60 -15.11 -3.92 5.55
CA ARG A 60 -14.14 -3.10 6.31
C ARG A 60 -13.24 -2.30 5.36
N SER A 61 -12.78 -2.91 4.27
CA SER A 61 -11.93 -2.23 3.30
C SER A 61 -12.74 -1.18 2.52
N GLY A 62 -13.91 -1.57 2.04
CA GLY A 62 -14.80 -0.73 1.24
C GLY A 62 -15.27 0.53 1.96
N ILE A 63 -15.64 0.45 3.24
CA ILE A 63 -16.10 1.62 4.02
C ILE A 63 -14.97 2.66 4.14
N PHE A 64 -13.78 2.27 4.62
CA PHE A 64 -12.69 3.22 4.82
C PHE A 64 -12.21 3.83 3.49
N TYR A 65 -12.04 3.02 2.45
CA TYR A 65 -11.67 3.54 1.13
C TYR A 65 -12.75 4.47 0.58
N THR A 66 -14.03 4.10 0.63
CA THR A 66 -15.11 4.93 0.08
C THR A 66 -15.23 6.25 0.84
N MET A 67 -15.16 6.22 2.17
CA MET A 67 -15.17 7.42 2.99
C MET A 67 -14.00 8.36 2.67
N ALA A 68 -12.80 7.83 2.53
CA ALA A 68 -11.60 8.60 2.20
C ALA A 68 -11.70 9.19 0.79
N MET A 69 -12.16 8.42 -0.19
CA MET A 69 -12.32 8.85 -1.58
C MET A 69 -13.43 9.88 -1.77
N SER A 70 -14.53 9.76 -1.01
CA SER A 70 -15.58 10.78 -1.02
C SER A 70 -15.02 12.08 -0.45
N ARG A 71 -14.34 12.04 0.70
CA ARG A 71 -13.79 13.23 1.38
C ARG A 71 -12.58 13.88 0.68
N MET A 72 -12.10 13.35 -0.43
CA MET A 72 -10.96 13.90 -1.15
C MET A 72 -11.37 15.15 -1.94
N PRO A 73 -10.72 16.31 -1.73
CA PRO A 73 -11.05 17.54 -2.44
C PRO A 73 -10.53 17.52 -3.88
N ASP A 74 -11.21 18.26 -4.76
CA ASP A 74 -10.79 18.51 -6.15
C ASP A 74 -10.37 17.24 -6.90
N THR A 75 -11.23 16.22 -6.85
CA THR A 75 -10.96 14.93 -7.47
C THR A 75 -11.26 14.93 -8.96
N ILE A 76 -10.40 14.24 -9.72
CA ILE A 76 -10.64 13.96 -11.13
C ILE A 76 -11.32 12.59 -11.25
N ARG A 77 -12.54 12.57 -11.78
CA ARG A 77 -13.34 11.35 -11.99
C ARG A 77 -13.83 11.30 -13.42
N PHE A 78 -13.49 10.23 -14.12
CA PHE A 78 -14.07 9.89 -15.41
C PHE A 78 -13.91 8.40 -15.68
N SER A 79 -14.85 7.82 -16.43
CA SER A 79 -14.66 6.50 -17.01
C SER A 79 -13.69 6.61 -18.18
N SER A 80 -12.63 5.80 -18.14
CA SER A 80 -11.68 5.65 -19.24
C SER A 80 -11.99 4.45 -20.12
N GLY A 81 -12.76 3.47 -19.62
CA GLY A 81 -12.96 2.18 -20.27
C GLY A 81 -11.71 1.29 -20.33
N ASP A 82 -10.55 1.80 -19.92
CA ASP A 82 -9.28 1.08 -19.88
C ASP A 82 -9.05 0.44 -18.51
N TYR A 83 -9.80 -0.63 -18.25
CA TYR A 83 -9.81 -1.35 -16.97
C TYR A 83 -8.44 -1.91 -16.58
N PHE A 84 -7.55 -2.15 -17.54
CA PHE A 84 -6.21 -2.67 -17.30
C PHE A 84 -5.11 -1.64 -17.57
N GLY A 85 -5.47 -0.36 -17.74
CA GLY A 85 -4.56 0.74 -18.06
C GLY A 85 -3.75 1.27 -16.87
N ALA A 86 -4.01 0.79 -15.66
CA ALA A 86 -3.23 1.13 -14.48
C ALA A 86 -1.80 0.57 -14.62
N THR A 87 -0.80 1.39 -14.31
CA THR A 87 0.62 1.01 -14.48
C THR A 87 1.27 0.84 -13.12
N ILE A 88 1.72 -0.37 -12.82
CA ILE A 88 2.52 -0.65 -11.62
C ILE A 88 4.01 -0.53 -11.96
N LEU A 89 4.72 0.26 -11.15
CA LEU A 89 6.16 0.46 -11.23
C LEU A 89 6.80 0.02 -9.91
N TYR A 90 7.94 -0.66 -10.01
CA TYR A 90 8.81 -0.94 -8.87
C TYR A 90 10.10 -0.18 -9.07
N SER A 91 10.55 0.53 -8.05
CA SER A 91 11.77 1.32 -8.10
C SER A 91 12.40 1.38 -6.72
N SER A 92 13.58 1.99 -6.63
CA SER A 92 14.29 2.15 -5.37
C SER A 92 14.92 3.53 -5.24
N TYR A 93 15.17 3.94 -4.01
CA TYR A 93 15.88 5.17 -3.67
C TYR A 93 16.91 4.87 -2.59
N TYR A 94 17.95 5.72 -2.51
CA TYR A 94 18.86 5.68 -1.39
C TYR A 94 18.27 6.47 -0.22
N SER A 95 18.04 5.81 0.91
CA SER A 95 17.63 6.46 2.15
C SER A 95 18.87 6.96 2.88
N GLU A 96 18.99 8.27 3.07
CA GLU A 96 20.08 8.86 3.85
C GLU A 96 19.87 8.56 5.34
N ILE A 97 18.63 8.39 5.77
CA ILE A 97 18.35 8.08 7.18
C ILE A 97 18.72 6.63 7.51
N LEU A 98 18.47 5.71 6.57
CA LEU A 98 18.76 4.29 6.76
C LEU A 98 20.10 3.85 6.18
N GLN A 99 20.85 4.75 5.54
CA GLN A 99 22.15 4.52 4.91
C GLN A 99 22.15 3.27 3.99
N SER A 100 21.02 3.05 3.31
CA SER A 100 20.77 1.89 2.46
C SER A 100 19.70 2.20 1.44
N ARG A 101 19.79 1.55 0.27
CA ARG A 101 18.70 1.56 -0.70
C ARG A 101 17.44 0.86 -0.18
N ARG A 102 16.28 1.42 -0.53
CA ARG A 102 14.94 0.95 -0.20
C ARG A 102 14.09 0.86 -1.44
N TRP A 103 13.27 -0.19 -1.50
CA TRP A 103 12.31 -0.38 -2.57
C TRP A 103 11.00 0.33 -2.28
N TYR A 104 10.27 0.64 -3.34
CA TYR A 104 8.88 1.06 -3.28
C TYR A 104 8.15 0.66 -4.56
N GLY A 105 6.84 0.54 -4.44
CA GLY A 105 5.91 0.30 -5.53
C GLY A 105 5.05 1.53 -5.76
N LEU A 106 4.75 1.83 -7.01
CA LEU A 106 3.77 2.81 -7.41
C LEU A 106 2.72 2.16 -8.28
N ASN A 107 1.46 2.52 -8.05
CA ASN A 107 0.40 2.29 -9.02
C ASN A 107 -0.09 3.63 -9.54
N LEU A 108 0.19 3.87 -10.82
CA LEU A 108 -0.26 5.03 -11.57
C LEU A 108 -1.64 4.74 -12.14
N PRO A 109 -2.59 5.69 -12.02
CA PRO A 109 -3.95 5.45 -12.45
C PRO A 109 -4.05 5.24 -13.98
N PRO A 110 -5.10 4.58 -14.46
CA PRO A 110 -5.35 4.42 -15.89
C PRO A 110 -5.30 5.74 -16.64
N GLY A 111 -4.56 5.76 -17.75
CA GLY A 111 -4.38 6.94 -18.58
C GLY A 111 -3.34 7.93 -18.08
N TYR A 112 -2.58 7.65 -17.01
CA TYR A 112 -1.62 8.60 -16.45
C TYR A 112 -0.63 9.17 -17.49
N PHE A 113 -0.13 8.35 -18.43
CA PHE A 113 0.77 8.83 -19.49
C PHE A 113 0.06 9.15 -20.82
N THR A 114 -1.15 8.65 -21.03
CA THR A 114 -1.77 8.54 -22.36
C THR A 114 -3.06 9.34 -22.50
N ASP A 115 -3.73 9.69 -21.40
CA ASP A 115 -4.97 10.44 -21.42
C ASP A 115 -4.70 11.95 -21.36
N GLU A 116 -5.12 12.69 -22.39
CA GLU A 116 -4.93 14.14 -22.46
C GLU A 116 -5.55 14.90 -21.28
N ARG A 117 -6.59 14.36 -20.63
CA ARG A 117 -7.19 14.95 -19.42
C ARG A 117 -6.26 14.90 -18.20
N LEU A 118 -5.26 14.02 -18.23
CA LEU A 118 -4.31 13.80 -17.13
C LEU A 118 -2.90 14.30 -17.40
N LYS A 119 -2.65 14.82 -18.61
CA LYS A 119 -1.31 15.20 -19.09
C LYS A 119 -0.62 16.20 -18.16
N ASP A 120 -1.34 17.24 -17.76
CA ASP A 120 -0.85 18.32 -16.90
C ASP A 120 -1.47 18.26 -15.49
N ALA A 121 -2.23 17.21 -15.19
CA ALA A 121 -2.91 17.07 -13.90
C ALA A 121 -1.93 16.62 -12.81
N GLU A 122 -1.89 17.37 -11.72
CA GLU A 122 -1.31 16.91 -10.46
C GLU A 122 -2.34 16.09 -9.69
N LEU A 123 -1.95 14.89 -9.29
CA LEU A 123 -2.82 13.92 -8.66
C LEU A 123 -2.52 13.78 -7.16
N PRO A 124 -3.54 13.53 -6.32
CA PRO A 124 -3.30 13.17 -4.93
C PRO A 124 -2.42 11.92 -4.81
N LEU A 125 -1.65 11.84 -3.72
CA LEU A 125 -0.90 10.65 -3.35
C LEU A 125 -1.65 9.89 -2.25
N GLY A 126 -2.09 8.68 -2.55
CA GLY A 126 -2.53 7.72 -1.54
C GLY A 126 -1.38 6.82 -1.12
N ILE A 127 -1.26 6.53 0.16
CA ILE A 127 -0.20 5.67 0.70
C ILE A 127 -0.86 4.40 1.24
N ILE A 128 -0.48 3.25 0.70
CA ILE A 128 -0.92 1.95 1.20
C ILE A 128 0.21 1.33 1.97
N LEU A 129 0.05 1.32 3.29
CA LEU A 129 1.06 0.81 4.20
C LEU A 129 1.00 -0.72 4.27
N PRO A 130 2.11 -1.42 3.98
CA PRO A 130 2.20 -2.87 4.10
C PRO A 130 2.15 -3.31 5.57
N GLY A 131 1.74 -4.56 5.79
CA GLY A 131 1.98 -5.25 7.06
C GLY A 131 3.48 -5.50 7.30
N ILE A 132 3.89 -5.71 8.56
CA ILE A 132 5.28 -6.05 8.89
C ILE A 132 5.72 -7.29 8.13
N GLY A 133 6.85 -7.20 7.41
CA GLY A 133 7.43 -8.32 6.68
C GLY A 133 6.64 -8.71 5.43
N MET A 134 5.55 -8.01 5.11
CA MET A 134 4.77 -8.21 3.91
C MET A 134 5.62 -7.88 2.68
N PRO A 135 5.69 -8.79 1.68
CA PRO A 135 6.37 -8.50 0.43
C PRO A 135 5.81 -7.28 -0.29
N LEU A 136 6.70 -6.41 -0.76
CA LEU A 136 6.33 -5.23 -1.55
C LEU A 136 5.42 -5.58 -2.75
N TRP A 137 5.71 -6.67 -3.45
CA TRP A 137 4.90 -7.14 -4.56
C TRP A 137 3.44 -7.39 -4.14
N GLU A 138 3.19 -8.02 -3.00
CA GLU A 138 1.84 -8.35 -2.54
C GLU A 138 1.03 -7.10 -2.19
N THR A 139 1.66 -6.14 -1.51
CA THR A 139 1.02 -4.86 -1.18
C THR A 139 0.72 -4.05 -2.44
N THR A 140 1.69 -3.96 -3.35
CA THR A 140 1.55 -3.16 -4.57
C THR A 140 0.53 -3.79 -5.52
N GLU A 141 0.47 -5.11 -5.64
CA GLU A 141 -0.48 -5.78 -6.52
C GLU A 141 -1.93 -5.70 -6.01
N ALA A 142 -2.14 -5.66 -4.68
CA ALA A 142 -3.46 -5.42 -4.11
C ALA A 142 -4.08 -4.09 -4.61
N THR A 143 -3.24 -3.12 -5.00
CA THR A 143 -3.70 -1.83 -5.54
C THR A 143 -4.30 -1.94 -6.94
N ARG A 144 -4.12 -3.04 -7.68
CA ARG A 144 -4.73 -3.23 -9.02
C ARG A 144 -6.25 -3.10 -8.99
N ILE A 145 -6.88 -3.54 -7.90
CA ILE A 145 -8.32 -3.43 -7.71
C ILE A 145 -8.74 -1.94 -7.74
N VAL A 146 -7.94 -1.06 -7.15
CA VAL A 146 -8.17 0.39 -7.19
C VAL A 146 -8.02 0.93 -8.62
N GLY A 147 -7.07 0.41 -9.40
CA GLY A 147 -6.93 0.74 -10.81
C GLY A 147 -8.19 0.42 -11.64
N LEU A 148 -8.82 -0.73 -11.37
CA LEU A 148 -10.07 -1.13 -12.03
C LEU A 148 -11.23 -0.16 -11.70
N THR A 149 -11.38 0.21 -10.43
CA THR A 149 -12.44 1.15 -10.01
C THR A 149 -12.15 2.59 -10.43
N GLN A 150 -10.88 2.96 -10.60
CA GLN A 150 -10.49 4.21 -11.24
C GLN A 150 -10.92 4.18 -12.72
N ALA A 151 -10.62 3.10 -13.45
CA ALA A 151 -10.96 3.00 -14.85
C ALA A 151 -12.46 3.17 -15.14
N SER A 152 -13.34 2.69 -14.25
CA SER A 152 -14.79 2.85 -14.34
C SER A 152 -15.30 4.26 -13.96
N GLY A 153 -14.46 5.07 -13.30
CA GLY A 153 -14.83 6.39 -12.77
C GLY A 153 -15.44 6.37 -11.37
N ALA A 154 -15.65 5.18 -10.78
CA ALA A 154 -16.17 5.04 -9.41
C ALA A 154 -15.17 5.55 -8.35
N THR A 155 -13.88 5.42 -8.63
CA THR A 155 -12.78 5.92 -7.78
C THR A 155 -12.08 7.11 -8.44
N PRO A 156 -11.73 8.16 -7.67
CA PRO A 156 -11.02 9.31 -8.22
C PRO A 156 -9.60 8.94 -8.65
N ARG A 157 -9.03 9.71 -9.58
CA ARG A 157 -7.63 9.56 -10.00
C ARG A 157 -6.70 10.02 -8.88
N PHE A 158 -5.87 9.11 -8.41
CA PHE A 158 -4.75 9.38 -7.49
C PHE A 158 -3.65 8.35 -7.75
N ILE A 159 -2.41 8.71 -7.41
CA ILE A 159 -1.27 7.80 -7.44
C ILE A 159 -1.24 7.04 -6.12
N LEU A 160 -0.95 5.74 -6.17
CA LEU A 160 -0.79 4.92 -4.98
C LEU A 160 0.67 4.57 -4.76
N LEU A 161 1.20 4.92 -3.59
CA LEU A 161 2.52 4.54 -3.11
C LEU A 161 2.43 3.41 -2.11
N SER A 162 3.18 2.35 -2.37
CA SER A 162 3.43 1.24 -1.46
C SER A 162 4.91 1.27 -1.06
N PRO A 163 5.26 1.81 0.13
CA PRO A 163 6.62 1.67 0.64
C PRO A 163 6.93 0.20 0.92
N ASP A 164 8.21 -0.18 0.88
CA ASP A 164 8.60 -1.54 1.24
C ASP A 164 8.44 -1.80 2.75
N GLY A 165 7.63 -2.81 3.09
CA GLY A 165 7.40 -3.28 4.45
C GLY A 165 8.30 -4.45 4.84
N GLN A 166 9.15 -4.88 3.93
CA GLN A 166 9.95 -6.08 4.09
C GLN A 166 11.15 -5.82 5.02
N CYS A 167 11.33 -6.75 5.95
CA CYS A 167 12.46 -6.74 6.86
C CYS A 167 13.73 -7.24 6.17
N CYS A 168 14.89 -7.02 6.79
CA CYS A 168 16.14 -7.56 6.27
C CYS A 168 16.14 -9.09 6.26
N PHE A 169 16.87 -9.67 5.31
CA PHE A 169 17.17 -11.09 5.25
C PHE A 169 18.55 -11.33 5.80
N ARG A 170 18.70 -12.35 6.62
CA ARG A 170 20.00 -12.85 7.07
C ARG A 170 20.21 -14.25 6.58
N ASN A 171 21.35 -14.50 5.95
CA ASN A 171 21.79 -15.84 5.64
C ASN A 171 22.19 -16.53 6.93
N SER A 172 21.49 -17.61 7.29
CA SER A 172 21.70 -18.36 8.53
C SER A 172 23.04 -19.12 8.58
N GLN A 173 23.69 -19.33 7.43
CA GLN A 173 24.98 -20.01 7.34
C GLN A 173 26.14 -19.02 7.34
N THR A 174 26.05 -17.94 6.54
CA THR A 174 27.15 -16.97 6.37
C THR A 174 27.04 -15.78 7.32
N GLY A 175 25.85 -15.51 7.85
CA GLY A 175 25.55 -14.32 8.65
C GLY A 175 25.36 -13.04 7.82
N GLU A 176 25.51 -13.11 6.49
CA GLU A 176 25.34 -11.97 5.59
C GLU A 176 23.91 -11.42 5.63
N ARG A 177 23.76 -10.10 5.53
CA ARG A 177 22.49 -9.40 5.76
C ARG A 177 22.12 -8.49 4.58
N PHE A 178 20.85 -8.53 4.21
CA PHE A 178 20.31 -7.86 3.04
C PHE A 178 19.03 -7.09 3.41
N CYS A 179 19.10 -5.77 3.41
CA CYS A 179 17.98 -4.88 3.79
C CYS A 179 17.36 -4.16 2.57
N ASN A 180 17.95 -4.37 1.41
CA ASN A 180 17.77 -3.68 0.14
C ASN A 180 17.06 -4.60 -0.88
N CYS A 181 16.22 -5.52 -0.38
CA CYS A 181 15.63 -6.58 -1.18
C CYS A 181 14.16 -6.80 -0.87
N TYR A 182 13.38 -7.13 -1.90
CA TYR A 182 12.00 -7.59 -1.75
C TYR A 182 11.78 -8.99 -2.34
N ARG A 183 10.71 -9.67 -1.89
CA ARG A 183 10.44 -11.07 -2.26
C ARG A 183 9.82 -11.13 -3.66
N ILE A 184 10.37 -12.03 -4.48
CA ILE A 184 9.83 -12.42 -5.80
C ILE A 184 9.65 -13.94 -5.86
N SER A 185 8.92 -14.46 -6.86
CA SER A 185 8.61 -15.91 -6.95
C SER A 185 9.84 -16.82 -6.80
N GLY A 186 10.96 -16.48 -7.44
CA GLY A 186 12.19 -17.29 -7.46
C GLY A 186 13.29 -16.91 -6.46
N GLY A 187 13.07 -15.94 -5.56
CA GLY A 187 14.17 -15.40 -4.76
C GLY A 187 13.82 -14.11 -4.02
N TYR A 188 14.86 -13.33 -3.74
CA TYR A 188 14.73 -11.94 -3.34
C TYR A 188 15.42 -11.07 -4.39
N LYS A 189 14.68 -10.08 -4.93
CA LYS A 189 15.25 -9.08 -5.83
C LYS A 189 15.86 -7.99 -4.97
N CYS A 190 17.14 -7.74 -5.17
CA CYS A 190 17.95 -6.79 -4.43
C CYS A 190 18.46 -5.70 -5.36
N VAL A 191 18.86 -4.57 -4.78
CA VAL A 191 19.56 -3.48 -5.47
C VAL A 191 20.77 -3.07 -4.64
N GLU A 192 21.92 -2.78 -5.25
CA GLU A 192 23.16 -2.44 -4.52
C GLU A 192 22.92 -1.44 -3.38
N ALA A 193 23.17 -1.86 -2.13
CA ALA A 193 22.74 -1.11 -0.94
C ALA A 193 23.33 0.31 -0.85
N GLN A 194 24.54 0.53 -1.38
CA GLN A 194 25.28 1.79 -1.26
C GLN A 194 25.20 2.69 -2.51
N CYS A 195 24.53 2.24 -3.58
CA CYS A 195 24.37 3.08 -4.77
C CYS A 195 23.44 4.25 -4.45
N LYS A 196 23.94 5.49 -4.62
CA LYS A 196 23.19 6.74 -4.33
C LYS A 196 22.50 7.34 -5.56
N GLY A 197 22.77 6.80 -6.74
CA GLY A 197 22.18 7.25 -8.00
C GLY A 197 20.71 6.92 -8.14
N GLU A 198 20.16 7.29 -9.30
CA GLU A 198 18.81 6.91 -9.68
C GLU A 198 18.68 5.38 -9.78
N HIS A 199 17.45 4.87 -9.70
CA HIS A 199 17.21 3.43 -9.70
C HIS A 199 17.86 2.71 -10.88
N GLU A 200 17.77 3.31 -12.06
CA GLU A 200 18.27 2.80 -13.32
C GLU A 200 19.81 2.77 -13.40
N GLU A 201 20.49 3.50 -12.51
CA GLU A 201 21.96 3.56 -12.44
C GLU A 201 22.55 2.50 -11.50
N CYS A 202 21.71 1.83 -10.71
CA CYS A 202 22.14 0.90 -9.68
C CYS A 202 22.00 -0.55 -10.11
N GLU A 203 22.93 -1.40 -9.69
CA GLU A 203 22.90 -2.81 -10.03
C GLU A 203 21.79 -3.55 -9.27
N GLU A 204 20.93 -4.22 -10.02
CA GLU A 204 19.94 -5.16 -9.49
C GLU A 204 20.48 -6.59 -9.54
N PHE A 205 20.23 -7.36 -8.49
CA PHE A 205 20.64 -8.77 -8.43
C PHE A 205 19.60 -9.60 -7.70
N VAL A 206 19.66 -10.93 -7.87
CA VAL A 206 18.74 -11.86 -7.21
C VAL A 206 19.53 -12.80 -6.32
N ILE A 207 19.11 -12.90 -5.06
CA ILE A 207 19.65 -13.88 -4.10
C ILE A 207 18.66 -15.05 -3.92
N PRO A 208 19.16 -16.28 -3.71
CA PRO A 208 18.31 -17.44 -3.47
C PRO A 208 17.60 -17.32 -2.12
N ARG A 209 16.48 -18.04 -1.96
CA ARG A 209 15.77 -18.11 -0.68
C ARG A 209 16.45 -19.02 0.34
N ASP A 210 17.30 -19.91 -0.14
CA ASP A 210 17.92 -20.93 0.70
C ASP A 210 18.73 -20.28 1.82
N ASN A 211 18.52 -20.79 3.04
CA ASN A 211 19.17 -20.31 4.25
C ASN A 211 18.85 -18.85 4.62
N MET A 212 17.87 -18.20 4.00
CA MET A 212 17.48 -16.84 4.36
C MET A 212 16.43 -16.85 5.46
N VAL A 213 16.70 -16.12 6.52
CA VAL A 213 15.77 -15.86 7.62
C VAL A 213 15.40 -14.39 7.60
N GLN A 214 14.11 -14.09 7.66
CA GLN A 214 13.62 -12.72 7.73
C GLN A 214 13.74 -12.19 9.16
N GLU A 215 14.46 -11.09 9.35
CA GLU A 215 14.69 -10.46 10.66
C GLU A 215 13.70 -9.31 10.87
N CYS A 216 12.45 -9.64 11.22
CA CYS A 216 11.45 -8.66 11.63
C CYS A 216 11.43 -8.47 13.15
N ASN A 217 11.41 -7.22 13.61
CA ASN A 217 11.08 -6.90 15.00
C ASN A 217 9.55 -6.93 15.24
N SER A 218 9.12 -7.04 16.50
CA SER A 218 7.75 -6.73 16.91
C SER A 218 7.56 -5.21 16.91
N GLY A 219 6.99 -4.65 15.84
CA GLY A 219 6.71 -3.22 15.73
C GLY A 219 6.23 -2.85 14.33
N HIS A 220 5.14 -2.10 14.24
CA HIS A 220 4.48 -1.75 12.97
C HIS A 220 4.58 -0.25 12.67
N PHE A 221 4.72 0.04 11.36
CA PHE A 221 4.05 1.08 10.55
C PHE A 221 4.90 2.11 9.80
N PHE A 222 6.11 2.50 10.21
CA PHE A 222 6.62 3.78 9.67
C PHE A 222 8.13 3.89 9.44
N VAL A 223 8.65 2.92 8.67
CA VAL A 223 9.93 2.99 7.92
C VAL A 223 11.01 3.86 8.57
N ASN A 224 11.41 3.48 9.77
CA ASN A 224 12.80 3.58 10.17
C ASN A 224 13.14 2.24 10.79
N GLN A 225 13.91 1.47 10.04
CA GLN A 225 14.17 0.07 10.35
C GLN A 225 14.91 -0.04 11.70
N ALA A 226 14.17 -0.26 12.78
CA ALA A 226 14.63 -1.08 13.89
C ALA A 226 14.67 -2.51 13.37
N THR A 227 15.63 -2.84 12.50
CA THR A 227 15.82 -4.20 11.98
C THR A 227 16.82 -4.99 12.81
N ASN A 228 16.95 -4.66 14.09
CA ASN A 228 17.84 -5.42 14.93
C ASN A 228 17.17 -5.92 16.21
N VAL A 229 16.93 -7.24 16.26
CA VAL A 229 16.70 -7.98 17.51
C VAL A 229 17.97 -7.97 18.39
N TRP A 230 19.12 -7.60 17.82
CA TRP A 230 20.48 -7.55 18.38
C TRP A 230 21.06 -6.12 18.54
N GLY A 231 20.29 -5.05 18.31
CA GLY A 231 20.60 -3.67 18.76
C GLY A 231 21.72 -2.86 18.05
N GLU A 232 21.92 -2.95 16.74
CA GLU A 232 23.03 -2.28 16.00
C GLU A 232 22.63 -1.00 15.24
N THR A 233 21.33 -0.69 15.12
CA THR A 233 20.92 0.63 14.58
C THR A 233 20.87 1.61 15.73
N ASP A 234 21.63 2.70 15.64
CA ASP A 234 21.56 3.80 16.60
C ASP A 234 20.23 4.55 16.43
N LEU A 235 19.28 4.25 17.33
CA LEU A 235 17.93 4.82 17.32
C LEU A 235 17.90 6.30 17.73
N GLU A 236 19.00 6.87 18.22
CA GLU A 236 19.02 8.27 18.64
C GLU A 236 18.83 9.25 17.47
N ASN A 237 19.08 8.82 16.23
CA ASN A 237 19.07 9.69 15.04
C ASN A 237 17.92 9.42 14.04
N ALA A 238 17.17 8.32 14.19
CA ALA A 238 16.13 7.89 13.25
C ALA A 238 14.74 8.19 13.82
N ARG A 239 14.07 9.26 13.34
CA ARG A 239 12.72 9.61 13.81
C ARG A 239 11.67 8.71 13.17
N PHE A 240 10.48 8.66 13.76
CA PHE A 240 9.38 7.93 13.15
C PHE A 240 9.04 8.51 11.76
N GLU A 241 8.69 7.67 10.77
CA GLU A 241 8.24 8.06 9.42
C GLU A 241 9.27 8.69 8.49
N ASP A 242 10.48 8.94 8.96
CA ASP A 242 11.54 9.60 8.19
C ASP A 242 11.78 8.97 6.80
N ALA A 243 11.97 7.64 6.69
CA ALA A 243 12.16 7.05 5.37
C ALA A 243 10.84 7.01 4.56
N LEU A 244 9.67 7.06 5.21
CA LEU A 244 8.39 7.26 4.50
C LEU A 244 8.35 8.66 3.87
N LEU A 245 8.78 9.69 4.59
CA LEU A 245 8.87 11.06 4.07
C LEU A 245 9.91 11.16 2.94
N GLU A 246 11.05 10.48 3.06
CA GLU A 246 12.04 10.41 1.96
C GLU A 246 11.45 9.80 0.69
N VAL A 247 10.70 8.70 0.78
CA VAL A 247 10.08 8.10 -0.42
C VAL A 247 8.98 9.00 -1.00
N ILE A 248 8.21 9.70 -0.16
CA ILE A 248 7.21 10.67 -0.62
C ILE A 248 7.90 11.79 -1.43
N ASP A 249 9.01 12.33 -0.93
CA ASP A 249 9.79 13.36 -1.62
C ASP A 249 10.36 12.85 -2.96
N VAL A 250 10.96 11.65 -2.97
CA VAL A 250 11.47 11.01 -4.19
C VAL A 250 10.38 10.87 -5.24
N VAL A 251 9.20 10.38 -4.85
CA VAL A 251 8.08 10.19 -5.79
C VAL A 251 7.54 11.55 -6.24
N SER A 252 7.42 12.53 -5.35
CA SER A 252 6.91 13.87 -5.67
C SER A 252 7.80 14.64 -6.66
N LYS A 253 9.10 14.34 -6.70
CA LYS A 253 10.03 14.89 -7.69
C LYS A 253 9.92 14.24 -9.08
N LYS A 254 9.43 12.99 -9.15
CA LYS A 254 9.37 12.20 -10.40
C LYS A 254 7.98 12.17 -11.04
N TYR A 255 6.93 12.28 -10.24
CA TYR A 255 5.55 12.13 -10.67
C TYR A 255 4.74 13.39 -10.38
N ARG A 256 3.64 13.59 -11.12
CA ARG A 256 2.76 14.75 -11.00
C ARG A 256 1.87 14.59 -9.77
N ILE A 257 2.44 14.90 -8.60
CA ILE A 257 1.79 14.81 -7.31
C ILE A 257 1.40 16.20 -6.83
N LYS A 258 0.18 16.34 -6.32
CA LYS A 258 -0.27 17.58 -5.68
C LYS A 258 0.64 17.92 -4.49
N GLN A 259 1.02 19.18 -4.39
CA GLN A 259 1.78 19.65 -3.25
C GLN A 259 0.97 19.55 -1.95
N PRO A 260 1.62 19.34 -0.79
CA PRO A 260 0.96 19.37 0.50
C PRO A 260 0.22 20.70 0.71
N ALA A 261 -1.04 20.62 1.12
CA ALA A 261 -1.88 21.77 1.41
C ALA A 261 -2.89 21.45 2.50
N ASP A 262 -3.22 22.44 3.33
CA ASP A 262 -4.40 22.38 4.18
C ASP A 262 -5.63 22.55 3.30
N VAL A 263 -6.54 21.57 3.36
CA VAL A 263 -7.72 21.50 2.52
C VAL A 263 -8.97 21.39 3.37
N GLU A 264 -10.02 22.09 2.98
CA GLU A 264 -11.34 21.84 3.55
C GLU A 264 -11.83 20.49 3.07
N VAL A 265 -12.04 19.57 4.02
CA VAL A 265 -12.64 18.27 3.73
C VAL A 265 -14.13 18.50 3.50
N PRO A 266 -14.67 18.15 2.31
CA PRO A 266 -16.08 18.40 2.05
C PRO A 266 -16.94 17.58 3.00
N VAL A 267 -17.82 18.27 3.74
CA VAL A 267 -18.66 17.70 4.81
C VAL A 267 -19.98 17.13 4.26
N GLY A 268 -20.20 17.20 2.94
CA GLY A 268 -21.41 16.73 2.28
C GLY A 268 -21.10 16.19 0.88
N PHE A 269 -21.46 14.92 0.66
CA PHE A 269 -21.60 14.28 -0.65
C PHE A 269 -22.98 13.66 -0.71
#